data_AF-A0A0K2GHS1-F1
#
_entry.id   AF-A0A0K2GHS1-F1
#
_cell.length_a   1.000
_cell.length_b   1.000
_cell.length_c   1.000
_cell.angle_alpha   90.00
_cell.angle_beta   90.00
_cell.angle_gamma   90.00
#
_symmetry.space_group_name_H-M   'P 1'
#
loop_
_entity.id
_entity.type
_entity.pdbx_description
1 polymer ?
#
loop_
_entity_poly.entity_id
_entity_poly.type
_entity_poly.pdbx_seq_one_letter_code
_entity_poly.pdbx_strand_id
1 'polypeptide(L)'
;MQRTIVTSMLAGGLLLSLAGCNTMESGPGKMTADKSLYDRLGGKPAITAVVDDFVGRVAADSRINGKFANANIPRLKTMLVDQICQASGGPCTYSGRDMKAAHAGMGITGEEFDALVGDLVATLNKFKVGEREKNDLLGALGPMKKDIVTSPTASGPDGRLPLPGDYKSWPKFLVDIPKGEAKQVRDIYINQTGARTSAGQPFPNGTVMVMEIYKAKLDGDKIATGMDGKPLKGDLAKVFVMGKDQGWGDKLPDNLKNGDWIYAAYDASSQPLMEDFAKCRACHTPLAQKDFVHRYDEYFQSRTRM
;
A
#
# COMPACT_ATOMS: atom_id res chain seq x y z
N MET A 1 52.25 29.95 -49.98
CA MET A 1 53.41 29.19 -50.48
C MET A 1 54.52 29.35 -49.44
N GLN A 2 54.96 28.22 -48.87
CA GLN A 2 56.17 27.94 -48.07
C GLN A 2 57.35 28.96 -48.22
N ARG A 3 58.25 29.25 -47.25
CA ARG A 3 58.92 28.38 -46.25
C ARG A 3 59.98 29.19 -45.42
N THR A 4 60.09 28.89 -44.10
CA THR A 4 61.32 28.72 -43.25
C THR A 4 62.36 29.89 -43.09
N ILE A 5 63.11 30.18 -41.99
CA ILE A 5 63.84 29.41 -40.94
C ILE A 5 64.11 30.29 -39.68
N VAL A 6 63.81 29.73 -38.50
CA VAL A 6 64.56 29.56 -37.22
C VAL A 6 65.70 30.52 -36.80
N THR A 7 65.68 31.04 -35.55
CA THR A 7 66.81 30.94 -34.60
C THR A 7 66.36 31.04 -33.13
N SER A 8 66.77 30.06 -32.32
CA SER A 8 66.52 29.87 -30.88
C SER A 8 67.41 30.76 -30.00
N MET A 9 66.94 31.09 -28.78
CA MET A 9 67.79 31.30 -27.61
C MET A 9 67.14 30.72 -26.35
N LEU A 10 67.84 29.76 -25.73
CA LEU A 10 67.62 29.23 -24.39
C LEU A 10 68.42 30.06 -23.38
N ALA A 11 67.86 30.29 -22.20
CA ALA A 11 68.62 30.45 -20.95
C ALA A 11 67.77 29.98 -19.76
N GLY A 12 68.15 28.83 -19.15
CA GLY A 12 67.85 28.49 -17.76
C GLY A 12 68.88 29.15 -16.83
N GLY A 13 68.80 29.14 -15.50
CA GLY A 13 67.86 28.58 -14.56
C GLY A 13 68.35 28.86 -13.12
N LEU A 14 67.46 28.64 -12.14
CA LEU A 14 67.66 28.19 -10.75
C LEU A 14 68.58 28.97 -9.78
N LEU A 15 68.00 29.47 -8.65
CA LEU A 15 68.50 29.28 -7.27
C LEU A 15 67.56 29.86 -6.18
N LEU A 16 67.20 28.97 -5.22
CA LEU A 16 66.94 29.10 -3.77
C LEU A 16 66.29 30.37 -3.16
N SER A 17 65.20 30.17 -2.39
CA SER A 17 65.13 30.65 -0.98
C SER A 17 63.86 30.26 -0.20
N LEU A 18 64.13 29.80 1.04
CA LEU A 18 63.43 30.02 2.31
C LEU A 18 62.13 29.27 2.67
N ALA A 19 62.29 28.41 3.68
CA ALA A 19 61.25 27.87 4.54
C ALA A 19 60.53 28.97 5.33
N GLY A 20 59.20 28.94 5.30
CA GLY A 20 58.33 29.69 6.20
C GLY A 20 57.25 28.76 6.74
N CYS A 21 57.28 28.49 8.04
CA CYS A 21 56.19 27.84 8.76
C CYS A 21 54.97 28.76 8.73
N ASN A 22 53.93 28.40 7.97
CA ASN A 22 52.59 28.96 8.17
C ASN A 22 51.81 28.03 9.09
N THR A 23 51.70 28.43 10.35
CA THR A 23 50.67 27.97 11.27
C THR A 23 49.31 28.25 10.66
N MET A 24 48.57 27.20 10.29
CA MET A 24 47.15 27.30 9.99
C MET A 24 46.39 27.41 11.32
N GLU A 25 46.01 28.62 11.70
CA GLU A 25 44.97 28.83 12.72
C GLU A 25 43.63 28.40 12.13
N SER A 26 43.17 27.22 12.54
CA SER A 26 41.78 26.81 12.40
C SER A 26 40.91 27.65 13.34
N GLY A 27 40.37 28.76 12.83
CA GLY A 27 39.29 29.47 13.49
C GLY A 27 38.04 28.59 13.60
N PRO A 28 37.22 28.74 14.65
CA PRO A 28 36.01 27.95 14.79
C PRO A 28 35.03 28.40 13.71
N GLY A 29 34.78 27.53 12.73
CA GLY A 29 33.70 27.73 11.78
C GLY A 29 32.40 27.92 12.55
N LYS A 30 31.82 29.11 12.48
CA LYS A 30 30.42 29.33 12.87
C LYS A 30 29.59 28.36 12.03
N MET A 31 29.12 27.28 12.63
CA MET A 31 28.03 26.49 12.07
C MET A 31 26.82 27.41 12.03
N THR A 32 26.56 28.03 10.87
CA THR A 32 25.26 28.64 10.62
C THR A 32 24.24 27.52 10.71
N ALA A 33 23.36 27.57 11.72
CA ALA A 33 22.23 26.66 11.80
C ALA A 33 21.52 26.67 10.44
N ASP A 34 21.37 25.49 9.84
CA ASP A 34 20.78 25.39 8.51
C ASP A 34 19.37 25.96 8.57
N LYS A 35 18.97 26.69 7.51
CA LYS A 35 17.66 27.32 7.46
C LYS A 35 16.57 26.26 7.61
N SER A 36 15.47 26.61 8.29
CA SER A 36 14.33 25.70 8.41
C SER A 36 13.82 25.29 7.02
N LEU A 37 13.14 24.15 6.91
CA LEU A 37 12.51 23.77 5.65
C LEU A 37 11.51 24.86 5.21
N TYR A 38 10.78 25.46 6.14
CA TYR A 38 9.88 26.59 5.90
C TYR A 38 10.58 27.76 5.19
N ASP A 39 11.76 28.16 5.69
CA ASP A 39 12.54 29.24 5.08
C ASP A 39 13.05 28.86 3.68
N ARG A 40 13.49 27.61 3.51
CA ARG A 40 13.96 27.08 2.21
C ARG A 40 12.83 26.96 1.18
N LEU A 41 11.60 26.69 1.63
CA LEU A 41 10.39 26.67 0.80
C LEU A 41 9.89 28.07 0.41
N GLY A 42 10.45 29.15 0.98
CA GLY A 42 10.02 30.52 0.72
C GLY A 42 8.89 31.02 1.63
N GLY A 43 8.68 30.35 2.77
CA GLY A 43 7.73 30.73 3.80
C GLY A 43 6.25 30.63 3.40
N LYS A 44 5.37 31.21 4.23
CA LYS A 44 3.92 31.10 4.10
C LYS A 44 3.37 31.54 2.73
N PRO A 45 3.86 32.61 2.08
CA PRO A 45 3.37 32.99 0.75
C PRO A 45 3.62 31.91 -0.31
N ALA A 46 4.81 31.32 -0.34
CA ALA A 46 5.14 30.25 -1.27
C ALA A 46 4.35 28.97 -0.98
N ILE A 47 4.22 28.59 0.29
CA ILE A 47 3.38 27.46 0.72
C ILE A 47 1.92 27.68 0.30
N THR A 48 1.39 28.90 0.44
CA THR A 48 0.01 29.24 0.04
C THR A 48 -0.18 29.05 -1.46
N ALA A 49 0.76 29.50 -2.28
CA ALA A 49 0.68 29.33 -3.74
C ALA A 49 0.74 27.83 -4.15
N VAL A 50 1.60 27.05 -3.49
CA VAL A 50 1.66 25.60 -3.67
C VAL A 50 0.33 24.94 -3.29
N VAL A 51 -0.23 25.26 -2.13
CA VAL A 51 -1.52 24.69 -1.70
C VAL A 51 -2.66 25.06 -2.65
N ASP A 52 -2.67 26.28 -3.19
CA ASP A 52 -3.69 26.72 -4.13
C ASP A 52 -3.69 25.89 -5.42
N ASP A 53 -2.51 25.69 -6.03
CA ASP A 53 -2.34 24.83 -7.22
C ASP A 53 -2.63 23.37 -6.91
N PHE A 54 -2.14 22.87 -5.78
CA PHE A 54 -2.32 21.49 -5.33
C PHE A 54 -3.81 21.15 -5.20
N VAL A 55 -4.59 22.00 -4.53
CA VAL A 55 -6.05 21.79 -4.40
C VAL A 55 -6.74 21.82 -5.76
N GLY A 56 -6.28 22.66 -6.69
CA GLY A 56 -6.76 22.66 -8.07
C GLY A 56 -6.49 21.33 -8.79
N ARG A 57 -5.32 20.72 -8.60
CA ARG A 57 -4.97 19.40 -9.15
C ARG A 57 -5.83 18.28 -8.57
N VAL A 58 -5.96 18.27 -7.24
CA VAL A 58 -6.81 17.29 -6.53
C VAL A 58 -8.26 17.35 -7.00
N ALA A 59 -8.78 18.56 -7.26
CA ALA A 59 -10.13 18.72 -7.81
C ALA A 59 -10.27 18.14 -9.23
N ALA A 60 -9.20 18.14 -10.01
CA ALA A 60 -9.17 17.61 -11.38
C ALA A 60 -8.84 16.09 -11.44
N ASP A 61 -8.32 15.49 -10.38
CA ASP A 61 -7.97 14.07 -10.34
C ASP A 61 -9.19 13.18 -10.06
N SER A 62 -9.70 12.52 -11.11
CA SER A 62 -10.85 11.62 -11.02
C SER A 62 -10.65 10.42 -10.10
N ARG A 63 -9.40 10.09 -9.72
CA ARG A 63 -9.10 9.02 -8.76
C ARG A 63 -9.53 9.38 -7.35
N ILE A 64 -9.50 10.67 -6.98
CA ILE A 64 -9.67 11.11 -5.58
C ILE A 64 -10.66 12.26 -5.39
N ASN A 65 -11.01 13.00 -6.44
CA ASN A 65 -11.83 14.22 -6.33
C ASN A 65 -13.21 13.98 -5.68
N GLY A 66 -13.80 12.79 -5.86
CA GLY A 66 -15.07 12.42 -5.25
C GLY A 66 -15.05 12.47 -3.72
N LYS A 67 -13.89 12.25 -3.07
CA LYS A 67 -13.73 12.36 -1.61
C LYS A 67 -13.86 13.80 -1.12
N PHE A 68 -13.66 14.78 -2.00
CA PHE A 68 -13.67 16.20 -1.68
C PHE A 68 -14.96 16.91 -2.11
N ALA A 69 -15.96 16.18 -2.64
CA ALA A 69 -17.19 16.77 -3.19
C ALA A 69 -17.96 17.68 -2.20
N ASN A 70 -17.88 17.37 -0.89
CA ASN A 70 -18.54 18.13 0.17
C ASN A 70 -17.57 18.97 1.01
N ALA A 71 -16.32 19.12 0.57
CA ALA A 71 -15.31 19.85 1.33
C ALA A 71 -15.56 21.37 1.28
N ASN A 72 -15.42 22.04 2.41
CA ASN A 72 -15.29 23.50 2.43
C ASN A 72 -13.90 23.88 1.93
N ILE A 73 -13.78 24.14 0.63
CA ILE A 73 -12.49 24.37 -0.05
C ILE A 73 -11.68 25.54 0.55
N PRO A 74 -12.27 26.72 0.85
CA PRO A 74 -11.52 27.79 1.53
C PRO A 74 -10.92 27.33 2.87
N ARG A 75 -11.71 26.64 3.70
CA ARG A 75 -11.23 26.13 4.98
C ARG A 75 -10.15 25.05 4.79
N LEU A 76 -10.32 24.15 3.81
CA LEU A 76 -9.34 23.11 3.49
C LEU A 76 -7.99 23.72 3.12
N LYS A 77 -7.98 24.73 2.24
CA LYS A 77 -6.74 25.45 1.85
C LYS A 77 -6.05 26.05 3.06
N THR A 78 -6.77 26.75 3.94
CA THR A 78 -6.20 27.31 5.17
C THR A 78 -5.57 26.23 6.06
N MET A 79 -6.28 25.12 6.28
CA MET A 79 -5.77 24.01 7.10
C MET A 79 -4.53 23.34 6.50
N LEU A 80 -4.47 23.17 5.18
CA LEU A 80 -3.29 22.62 4.50
C LEU A 80 -2.09 23.56 4.59
N VAL A 81 -2.30 24.87 4.40
CA VAL A 81 -1.22 25.87 4.56
C VAL A 81 -0.64 25.83 5.97
N ASP A 82 -1.51 25.85 6.99
CA ASP A 82 -1.04 25.83 8.38
C ASP A 82 -0.37 24.49 8.74
N GLN A 83 -0.86 23.36 8.22
CA GLN A 83 -0.26 22.04 8.40
C GLN A 83 1.15 21.96 7.80
N ILE A 84 1.33 22.42 6.56
CA ILE A 84 2.63 22.42 5.87
C ILE A 84 3.58 23.43 6.52
N CYS A 85 3.08 24.61 6.89
CA CYS A 85 3.88 25.61 7.59
C CYS A 85 4.42 25.05 8.91
N GLN A 86 3.57 24.44 9.74
CA GLN A 86 4.02 23.84 11.00
C GLN A 86 4.99 22.66 10.75
N ALA A 87 4.64 21.74 9.83
CA ALA A 87 5.45 20.55 9.57
C ALA A 87 6.84 20.88 8.99
N SER A 88 6.98 22.00 8.29
CA SER A 88 8.25 22.50 7.75
C SER A 88 9.07 23.32 8.75
N GLY A 89 8.63 23.44 10.01
CA GLY A 89 9.32 24.20 11.06
C GLY A 89 9.05 25.71 11.02
N GLY A 90 7.98 26.13 10.34
CA GLY A 90 7.53 27.52 10.31
C GLY A 90 6.78 27.95 11.58
N PRO A 91 6.45 29.24 11.71
CA PRO A 91 5.86 29.81 12.92
C PRO A 91 4.34 29.55 13.05
N CYS A 92 3.73 28.81 12.13
CA CYS A 92 2.29 28.55 12.16
C CYS A 92 1.95 27.39 13.08
N THR A 93 0.72 27.43 13.61
CA THR A 93 0.12 26.33 14.37
C THR A 93 -1.09 25.80 13.62
N TYR A 94 -1.06 24.52 13.29
CA TYR A 94 -2.21 23.77 12.83
C TYR A 94 -3.20 23.60 13.98
N SER A 95 -4.40 24.16 13.81
CA SER A 95 -5.48 24.15 14.80
C SER A 95 -6.66 23.24 14.39
N GLY A 96 -6.46 22.44 13.35
CA GLY A 96 -7.46 21.48 12.90
C GLY A 96 -7.55 20.24 13.78
N ARG A 97 -8.46 19.33 13.40
CA ARG A 97 -8.56 18.00 14.04
C ARG A 97 -7.29 17.20 13.75
N ASP A 98 -6.92 16.30 14.65
CA ASP A 98 -5.84 15.36 14.36
C ASP A 98 -6.14 14.53 13.10
N MET A 99 -5.09 13.98 12.48
CA MET A 99 -5.22 13.30 11.18
C MET A 99 -6.19 12.12 11.22
N LYS A 100 -6.28 11.39 12.33
CA LYS A 100 -7.19 10.25 12.47
C LYS A 100 -8.64 10.73 12.56
N ALA A 101 -8.93 11.68 13.44
CA ALA A 101 -10.27 12.23 13.61
C ALA A 101 -10.74 13.03 12.39
N ALA A 102 -9.83 13.71 11.69
CA ALA A 102 -10.13 14.47 10.48
C ALA A 102 -10.63 13.58 9.34
N HIS A 103 -10.06 12.37 9.23
CA HIS A 103 -10.30 11.43 8.12
C HIS A 103 -11.10 10.18 8.51
N ALA A 104 -11.59 10.12 9.74
CA ALA A 104 -12.42 9.02 10.23
C ALA A 104 -13.65 8.80 9.34
N GLY A 105 -13.91 7.54 9.00
CA GLY A 105 -15.08 7.15 8.20
C GLY A 105 -14.99 7.48 6.70
N MET A 106 -13.89 8.08 6.22
CA MET A 106 -13.73 8.39 4.79
C MET A 106 -13.31 7.19 3.94
N GLY A 107 -12.86 6.09 4.58
CA GLY A 107 -12.43 4.86 3.90
C GLY A 107 -11.27 5.10 2.93
N ILE A 108 -10.34 6.01 3.26
CA ILE A 108 -9.23 6.39 2.40
C ILE A 108 -8.30 5.19 2.25
N THR A 109 -8.09 4.78 1.01
CA THR A 109 -7.13 3.75 0.62
C THR A 109 -5.75 4.36 0.47
N GLY A 110 -4.70 3.55 0.61
CA GLY A 110 -3.36 4.05 0.34
C GLY A 110 -3.11 4.38 -1.13
N GLU A 111 -3.89 3.86 -2.09
CA GLU A 111 -3.79 4.31 -3.49
C GLU A 111 -4.33 5.73 -3.68
N GLU A 112 -5.45 6.05 -3.04
CA GLU A 112 -5.97 7.43 -3.04
C GLU A 112 -4.99 8.36 -2.30
N PHE A 113 -4.36 7.89 -1.23
CA PHE A 113 -3.30 8.63 -0.57
C PHE A 113 -2.08 8.84 -1.47
N ASP A 114 -1.64 7.81 -2.20
CA ASP A 114 -0.49 7.90 -3.10
C ASP A 114 -0.80 8.76 -4.34
N ALA A 115 -2.05 8.75 -4.81
CA ALA A 115 -2.55 9.68 -5.82
C ALA A 115 -2.46 11.14 -5.33
N LEU A 116 -2.92 11.41 -4.11
CA LEU A 116 -2.81 12.73 -3.46
C LEU A 116 -1.34 13.18 -3.32
N VAL A 117 -0.44 12.27 -2.91
CA VAL A 117 1.00 12.55 -2.85
C VAL A 117 1.58 12.84 -4.24
N GLY A 118 1.14 12.10 -5.25
CA GLY A 118 1.51 12.34 -6.65
C GLY A 118 1.12 13.73 -7.13
N ASP A 119 -0.09 14.19 -6.78
CA ASP A 119 -0.55 15.55 -7.10
C ASP A 119 0.29 16.61 -6.40
N LEU A 120 0.65 16.40 -5.13
CA LEU A 120 1.56 17.29 -4.40
C LEU A 120 2.92 17.37 -5.08
N VAL A 121 3.52 16.22 -5.45
CA VAL A 121 4.81 16.17 -6.16
C VAL A 121 4.71 16.91 -7.51
N ALA A 122 3.61 16.73 -8.25
CA ALA A 122 3.39 17.43 -9.51
C ALA A 122 3.31 18.96 -9.32
N THR A 123 2.67 19.43 -8.25
CA THR A 123 2.69 20.85 -7.87
C THR A 123 4.09 21.31 -7.51
N LEU A 124 4.81 20.61 -6.64
CA LEU A 124 6.18 20.99 -6.24
C LEU A 124 7.12 21.08 -7.46
N ASN A 125 6.95 20.17 -8.44
CA ASN A 125 7.65 20.22 -9.72
C ASN A 125 7.28 21.46 -10.55
N LYS A 126 5.98 21.81 -10.64
CA LYS A 126 5.53 23.05 -11.33
C LYS A 126 6.18 24.30 -10.72
N PHE A 127 6.28 24.35 -9.40
CA PHE A 127 6.92 25.46 -8.68
C PHE A 127 8.45 25.38 -8.64
N LYS A 128 9.05 24.36 -9.27
CA LYS A 128 10.51 24.14 -9.34
C LYS A 128 11.17 24.09 -7.96
N VAL A 129 10.47 23.51 -6.98
CA VAL A 129 11.03 23.27 -5.65
C VAL A 129 12.24 22.33 -5.78
N GLY A 130 13.31 22.57 -5.02
CA GLY A 130 14.50 21.73 -5.06
C GLY A 130 14.20 20.28 -4.62
N GLU A 131 14.98 19.32 -5.12
CA GLU A 131 14.83 17.90 -4.73
C GLU A 131 15.00 17.69 -3.22
N ARG A 132 15.93 18.44 -2.60
CA ARG A 132 16.14 18.41 -1.16
C ARG A 132 14.88 18.82 -0.41
N GLU A 133 14.30 19.97 -0.76
CA GLU A 133 13.11 20.51 -0.11
C GLU A 133 11.87 19.63 -0.36
N LYS A 134 11.75 19.03 -1.55
CA LYS A 134 10.72 18.03 -1.85
C LYS A 134 10.82 16.83 -0.91
N ASN A 135 12.00 16.22 -0.82
CA ASN A 135 12.22 15.04 0.01
C ASN A 135 12.00 15.34 1.50
N ASP A 136 12.48 16.49 1.98
CA ASP A 136 12.29 16.92 3.36
C ASP A 136 10.79 17.14 3.66
N LEU A 137 10.04 17.77 2.75
CA LEU A 137 8.60 18.01 2.92
C LEU A 137 7.80 16.70 2.91
N LEU A 138 8.07 15.81 1.95
CA LEU A 138 7.44 14.50 1.90
C LEU A 138 7.79 13.66 3.13
N GLY A 139 9.03 13.76 3.63
CA GLY A 139 9.46 13.12 4.87
C GLY A 139 8.72 13.65 6.10
N ALA A 140 8.45 14.95 6.16
CA ALA A 140 7.70 15.57 7.25
C ALA A 140 6.20 15.18 7.25
N LEU A 141 5.60 15.00 6.07
CA LEU A 141 4.17 14.67 5.93
C LEU A 141 3.90 13.16 5.91
N GLY A 142 4.85 12.35 5.41
CA GLY A 142 4.71 10.91 5.23
C GLY A 142 4.20 10.13 6.44
N PRO A 143 4.66 10.40 7.68
CA PRO A 143 4.18 9.73 8.88
C PRO A 143 2.68 9.85 9.12
N MET A 144 2.01 10.87 8.57
CA MET A 144 0.56 11.05 8.70
C MET A 144 -0.25 9.97 7.97
N LYS A 145 0.35 9.26 6.99
CA LYS A 145 -0.31 8.19 6.22
C LYS A 145 -0.94 7.14 7.14
N LYS A 146 -0.27 6.79 8.24
CA LYS A 146 -0.74 5.77 9.21
C LYS A 146 -2.04 6.14 9.92
N ASP A 147 -2.32 7.44 10.04
CA ASP A 147 -3.51 7.96 10.72
C ASP A 147 -4.65 8.25 9.74
N ILE A 148 -4.34 8.43 8.45
CA ILE A 148 -5.28 8.81 7.40
C ILE A 148 -5.83 7.58 6.66
N VAL A 149 -4.94 6.64 6.32
CA VAL A 149 -5.30 5.44 5.55
C VAL A 149 -5.97 4.44 6.48
N THR A 150 -7.29 4.30 6.32
CA THR A 150 -8.13 3.39 7.12
C THR A 150 -8.59 2.18 6.33
N SER A 151 -8.43 2.22 5.00
CA SER A 151 -8.51 1.05 4.15
C SER A 151 -7.08 0.53 3.94
N PRO A 152 -6.75 -0.70 4.34
CA PRO A 152 -5.40 -1.20 4.20
C PRO A 152 -5.06 -1.16 2.72
N THR A 153 -4.05 -0.37 2.37
CA THR A 153 -3.29 -0.63 1.15
C THR A 153 -2.71 -2.02 1.31
N ALA A 154 -3.41 -3.01 0.77
CA ALA A 154 -2.69 -3.99 -0.01
C ALA A 154 -1.88 -3.19 -1.03
N SER A 155 -0.56 -3.26 -0.92
CA SER A 155 0.35 -3.00 -2.02
C SER A 155 0.07 -4.04 -3.09
N GLY A 156 -1.08 -3.90 -3.77
CA GLY A 156 -1.64 -4.90 -4.67
C GLY A 156 -3.17 -4.97 -4.61
N PRO A 157 -3.77 -5.80 -5.47
CA PRO A 157 -5.22 -5.95 -5.56
C PRO A 157 -5.91 -6.67 -4.37
N ASP A 158 -5.16 -7.15 -3.36
CA ASP A 158 -5.78 -7.74 -2.16
C ASP A 158 -6.62 -6.74 -1.36
N GLY A 159 -7.56 -7.25 -0.57
CA GLY A 159 -8.55 -6.48 0.17
C GLY A 159 -9.66 -5.88 -0.69
N ARG A 160 -9.60 -6.02 -2.02
CA ARG A 160 -10.55 -5.36 -2.96
C ARG A 160 -11.58 -6.30 -3.57
N LEU A 161 -11.46 -7.61 -3.36
CA LEU A 161 -12.49 -8.55 -3.83
C LEU A 161 -13.78 -8.33 -3.05
N PRO A 162 -14.91 -8.07 -3.71
CA PRO A 162 -16.20 -8.01 -3.02
C PRO A 162 -16.58 -9.40 -2.49
N LEU A 163 -17.28 -9.44 -1.35
CA LEU A 163 -18.02 -10.62 -0.91
C LEU A 163 -19.28 -10.74 -1.78
N PRO A 164 -19.41 -11.77 -2.63
CA PRO A 164 -20.62 -11.97 -3.43
C PRO A 164 -21.82 -12.17 -2.51
N GLY A 165 -22.99 -11.61 -2.81
CA GLY A 165 -24.17 -11.78 -1.93
C GLY A 165 -24.83 -13.15 -2.03
N ASP A 166 -24.62 -13.84 -3.14
CA ASP A 166 -25.29 -15.08 -3.55
C ASP A 166 -24.42 -16.34 -3.35
N TYR A 167 -23.20 -16.21 -2.83
CA TYR A 167 -22.23 -17.32 -2.79
C TYR A 167 -22.72 -18.57 -2.07
N LYS A 168 -23.66 -18.44 -1.13
CA LYS A 168 -24.23 -19.57 -0.40
C LYS A 168 -25.04 -20.51 -1.29
N SER A 169 -25.49 -20.03 -2.45
CA SER A 169 -26.18 -20.81 -3.48
C SER A 169 -25.23 -21.46 -4.49
N TRP A 170 -23.93 -21.13 -4.44
CA TRP A 170 -22.95 -21.66 -5.38
C TRP A 170 -22.62 -23.13 -5.11
N PRO A 171 -22.02 -23.82 -6.08
CA PRO A 171 -21.41 -25.12 -5.86
C PRO A 171 -20.51 -25.14 -4.62
N LYS A 172 -20.62 -26.21 -3.83
CA LYS A 172 -19.71 -26.45 -2.71
C LYS A 172 -18.38 -26.95 -3.26
N PHE A 173 -17.28 -26.32 -2.86
CA PHE A 173 -15.95 -26.85 -3.08
C PHE A 173 -15.71 -27.98 -2.09
N LEU A 174 -15.67 -27.68 -0.79
CA LEU A 174 -15.59 -28.65 0.29
C LEU A 174 -16.31 -28.08 1.52
N VAL A 175 -17.07 -28.90 2.23
CA VAL A 175 -17.84 -28.47 3.42
C VAL A 175 -17.56 -29.35 4.61
N ASP A 176 -17.95 -28.89 5.79
CA ASP A 176 -17.84 -29.63 7.04
C ASP A 176 -16.38 -30.00 7.36
N ILE A 177 -15.43 -29.11 7.04
CA ILE A 177 -14.00 -29.36 7.16
C ILE A 177 -13.54 -29.03 8.60
N PRO A 178 -13.16 -30.02 9.43
CA PRO A 178 -12.68 -29.74 10.78
C PRO A 178 -11.24 -29.22 10.78
N LYS A 179 -10.95 -28.26 11.66
CA LYS A 179 -9.62 -27.78 12.01
C LYS A 179 -9.45 -27.83 13.52
N GLY A 180 -9.09 -29.01 14.02
CA GLY A 180 -9.03 -29.34 15.45
C GLY A 180 -8.18 -28.36 16.28
N GLU A 181 -6.94 -28.12 15.86
CA GLU A 181 -6.03 -27.19 16.56
C GLU A 181 -6.60 -25.76 16.66
N ALA A 182 -7.31 -25.32 15.63
CA ALA A 182 -7.92 -24.00 15.58
C ALA A 182 -9.33 -23.95 16.19
N LYS A 183 -9.88 -25.10 16.65
CA LYS A 183 -11.27 -25.24 17.12
C LYS A 183 -12.27 -24.62 16.13
N GLN A 184 -12.09 -24.88 14.84
CA GLN A 184 -12.84 -24.31 13.72
C GLN A 184 -13.47 -25.40 12.84
N VAL A 185 -14.55 -25.04 12.16
CA VAL A 185 -15.12 -25.79 11.03
C VAL A 185 -15.19 -24.87 9.82
N ARG A 186 -14.87 -25.36 8.62
CA ARG A 186 -14.83 -24.53 7.41
C ARG A 186 -15.72 -25.09 6.31
N ASP A 187 -16.38 -24.17 5.62
CA ASP A 187 -17.10 -24.44 4.38
C ASP A 187 -16.52 -23.58 3.28
N ILE A 188 -16.26 -24.18 2.12
CA ILE A 188 -15.70 -23.52 0.95
C ILE A 188 -16.70 -23.68 -0.20
N TYR A 189 -17.01 -22.57 -0.82
CA TYR A 189 -17.90 -22.41 -1.96
C TYR A 189 -17.07 -21.97 -3.16
N ILE A 190 -17.49 -22.34 -4.36
CA ILE A 190 -16.83 -21.95 -5.60
C ILE A 190 -17.89 -21.57 -6.64
N ASN A 191 -17.70 -20.44 -7.32
CA ASN A 191 -18.65 -20.01 -8.34
C ASN A 191 -18.69 -21.00 -9.53
N GLN A 192 -19.72 -20.85 -10.38
CA GLN A 192 -19.92 -21.75 -11.52
C GLN A 192 -18.72 -21.79 -12.48
N THR A 193 -18.02 -20.66 -12.65
CA THR A 193 -16.80 -20.56 -13.47
C THR A 193 -15.71 -21.50 -12.96
N GLY A 194 -15.37 -21.42 -11.67
CA GLY A 194 -14.37 -22.29 -11.06
C GLY A 194 -14.81 -23.75 -10.98
N ALA A 195 -16.10 -24.01 -10.73
CA ALA A 195 -16.63 -25.37 -10.60
C ALA A 195 -16.53 -26.20 -11.89
N ARG A 196 -16.43 -25.55 -13.07
CA ARG A 196 -16.25 -26.21 -14.37
C ARG A 196 -14.83 -26.70 -14.62
N THR A 197 -13.87 -26.34 -13.76
CA THR A 197 -12.47 -26.79 -13.87
C THR A 197 -12.41 -28.32 -13.80
N SER A 198 -11.43 -28.89 -14.50
CA SER A 198 -11.11 -30.33 -14.48
C SER A 198 -9.81 -30.58 -13.72
N ALA A 199 -9.66 -31.77 -13.15
CA ALA A 199 -8.45 -32.14 -12.42
C ALA A 199 -7.20 -32.01 -13.31
N GLY A 200 -6.11 -31.45 -12.76
CA GLY A 200 -4.87 -31.18 -13.47
C GLY A 200 -4.88 -29.88 -14.28
N GLN A 201 -6.00 -29.16 -14.36
CA GLN A 201 -6.07 -27.84 -15.00
C GLN A 201 -6.03 -26.71 -13.96
N PRO A 202 -5.43 -25.55 -14.30
CA PRO A 202 -5.57 -24.35 -13.49
C PRO A 202 -7.04 -23.88 -13.50
N PHE A 203 -7.46 -23.20 -12.43
CA PHE A 203 -8.75 -22.54 -12.42
C PHE A 203 -8.76 -21.39 -13.44
N PRO A 204 -9.85 -21.21 -14.20
CA PRO A 204 -9.97 -20.14 -15.17
C PRO A 204 -10.10 -18.77 -14.49
N ASN A 205 -9.78 -17.71 -15.23
CA ASN A 205 -10.08 -16.34 -14.82
C ASN A 205 -11.59 -16.16 -14.62
N GLY A 206 -11.96 -15.30 -13.66
CA GLY A 206 -13.32 -15.18 -13.14
C GLY A 206 -13.70 -16.25 -12.10
N THR A 207 -12.75 -17.09 -11.67
CA THR A 207 -12.98 -18.00 -10.54
C THR A 207 -13.01 -17.21 -9.23
N VAL A 208 -14.03 -17.47 -8.42
CA VAL A 208 -14.15 -16.93 -7.06
C VAL A 208 -14.48 -18.08 -6.11
N MET A 209 -13.73 -18.14 -5.01
CA MET A 209 -13.97 -19.06 -3.91
C MET A 209 -14.22 -18.27 -2.62
N VAL A 210 -15.20 -18.72 -1.85
CA VAL A 210 -15.55 -18.13 -0.56
C VAL A 210 -15.40 -19.19 0.51
N MET A 211 -14.63 -18.91 1.56
CA MET A 211 -14.43 -19.80 2.70
C MET A 211 -15.05 -19.17 3.95
N GLU A 212 -16.11 -19.77 4.46
CA GLU A 212 -16.66 -19.47 5.77
C GLU A 212 -15.88 -20.25 6.84
N ILE A 213 -15.49 -19.55 7.91
CA ILE A 213 -14.90 -20.14 9.11
C ILE A 213 -15.88 -19.98 10.25
N TYR A 214 -16.36 -21.11 10.76
CA TYR A 214 -17.21 -21.20 11.93
C TYR A 214 -16.38 -21.55 13.17
N LYS A 215 -16.78 -21.03 14.32
CA LYS A 215 -16.37 -21.60 15.61
C LYS A 215 -16.91 -23.03 15.69
N ALA A 216 -16.11 -24.00 16.09
CA ALA A 216 -16.61 -25.35 16.32
C ALA A 216 -17.39 -25.42 17.64
N LYS A 217 -18.49 -26.18 17.68
CA LYS A 217 -19.02 -26.67 18.96
C LYS A 217 -18.09 -27.74 19.49
N LEU A 218 -17.86 -27.75 20.80
CA LEU A 218 -16.89 -28.65 21.43
C LEU A 218 -17.57 -29.64 22.35
N ASP A 219 -17.02 -30.84 22.40
CA ASP A 219 -17.26 -31.86 23.42
C ASP A 219 -15.93 -32.09 24.15
N GLY A 220 -15.82 -31.50 25.35
CA GLY A 220 -14.53 -31.28 26.01
C GLY A 220 -13.59 -30.46 25.12
N ASP A 221 -12.43 -31.01 24.79
CA ASP A 221 -11.44 -30.38 23.91
C ASP A 221 -11.55 -30.75 22.42
N LYS A 222 -12.46 -31.66 22.08
CA LYS A 222 -12.65 -32.13 20.69
C LYS A 222 -13.80 -31.40 20.03
N ILE A 223 -13.76 -31.33 18.70
CA ILE A 223 -14.90 -30.82 17.91
C ILE A 223 -16.05 -31.83 18.05
N ALA A 224 -17.18 -31.36 18.57
CA ALA A 224 -18.40 -32.15 18.71
C ALA A 224 -18.91 -32.57 17.33
N THR A 225 -19.44 -33.78 17.24
CA THR A 225 -19.91 -34.38 16.00
C THR A 225 -21.39 -34.71 16.12
N GLY A 226 -22.17 -34.44 15.06
CA GLY A 226 -23.58 -34.78 14.98
C GLY A 226 -23.80 -36.29 14.80
N MET A 227 -25.06 -36.72 14.85
CA MET A 227 -25.43 -38.12 14.59
C MET A 227 -25.06 -38.59 13.18
N ASP A 228 -24.90 -37.65 12.24
CA ASP A 228 -24.48 -37.88 10.86
C ASP A 228 -22.95 -37.98 10.70
N GLY A 229 -22.19 -37.92 11.79
CA GLY A 229 -20.73 -37.97 11.75
C GLY A 229 -20.08 -36.65 11.31
N LYS A 230 -20.83 -35.55 11.15
CA LYS A 230 -20.30 -34.27 10.72
C LYS A 230 -19.96 -33.35 11.89
N PRO A 231 -18.91 -32.52 11.80
CA PRO A 231 -18.56 -31.56 12.83
C PRO A 231 -19.67 -30.51 13.03
N LEU A 232 -20.02 -30.25 14.28
CA LEU A 232 -21.04 -29.28 14.63
C LEU A 232 -20.49 -27.85 14.58
N LYS A 233 -21.10 -27.01 13.74
CA LYS A 233 -20.77 -25.58 13.59
C LYS A 233 -21.47 -24.75 14.66
N GLY A 234 -20.75 -23.78 15.22
CA GLY A 234 -21.27 -22.68 16.04
C GLY A 234 -21.36 -21.40 15.21
N ASP A 235 -21.06 -20.25 15.82
CA ASP A 235 -21.16 -18.96 15.15
C ASP A 235 -20.16 -18.83 13.99
N LEU A 236 -20.59 -18.14 12.93
CA LEU A 236 -19.68 -17.68 11.88
C LEU A 236 -18.68 -16.70 12.52
N ALA A 237 -17.40 -16.96 12.33
CA ALA A 237 -16.33 -16.12 12.87
C ALA A 237 -15.76 -15.18 11.81
N LYS A 238 -15.57 -15.69 10.58
CA LYS A 238 -14.87 -14.98 9.51
C LYS A 238 -15.20 -15.57 8.15
N VAL A 239 -15.16 -14.74 7.12
CA VAL A 239 -15.27 -15.16 5.72
C VAL A 239 -14.02 -14.70 4.97
N PHE A 240 -13.39 -15.61 4.23
CA PHE A 240 -12.30 -15.28 3.30
C PHE A 240 -12.80 -15.43 1.87
N VAL A 241 -12.37 -14.54 1.00
CA VAL A 241 -12.62 -14.61 -0.44
C VAL A 241 -11.28 -14.70 -1.14
N MET A 242 -11.14 -15.63 -2.08
CA MET A 242 -10.04 -15.63 -3.03
C MET A 242 -10.60 -15.65 -4.46
N GLY A 243 -10.01 -14.84 -5.33
CA GLY A 243 -10.48 -14.65 -6.69
C GLY A 243 -9.31 -14.58 -7.66
N LYS A 244 -9.55 -14.99 -8.90
CA LYS A 244 -8.55 -15.03 -9.95
C LYS A 244 -9.05 -14.28 -11.17
N ASP A 245 -8.27 -13.34 -11.68
CA ASP A 245 -8.54 -12.69 -12.95
C ASP A 245 -7.25 -12.19 -13.60
N GLN A 246 -7.29 -12.02 -14.92
CA GLN A 246 -6.11 -11.74 -15.72
C GLN A 246 -5.36 -10.49 -15.25
N GLY A 247 -4.07 -10.65 -14.97
CA GLY A 247 -3.16 -9.55 -14.65
C GLY A 247 -3.31 -8.99 -13.23
N TRP A 248 -4.13 -9.63 -12.39
CA TRP A 248 -4.21 -9.28 -10.97
C TRP A 248 -2.91 -9.63 -10.22
N GLY A 249 -2.09 -10.55 -10.74
CA GLY A 249 -0.78 -10.87 -10.18
C GLY A 249 0.36 -9.96 -10.63
N ASP A 250 0.18 -9.19 -11.72
CA ASP A 250 1.28 -8.59 -12.48
C ASP A 250 2.06 -7.54 -11.70
N LYS A 251 1.36 -6.74 -10.89
CA LYS A 251 1.94 -5.61 -10.15
C LYS A 251 2.46 -5.98 -8.76
N LEU A 252 2.40 -7.25 -8.39
CA LEU A 252 2.89 -7.70 -7.10
C LEU A 252 4.41 -7.91 -7.13
N PRO A 253 5.12 -7.65 -6.01
CA PRO A 253 6.49 -8.08 -5.83
C PRO A 253 6.64 -9.59 -6.06
N ASP A 254 7.76 -10.03 -6.65
CA ASP A 254 7.97 -11.44 -7.00
C ASP A 254 7.85 -12.39 -5.80
N ASN A 255 8.28 -11.95 -4.61
CA ASN A 255 8.18 -12.73 -3.37
C ASN A 255 6.74 -12.87 -2.84
N LEU A 256 5.76 -12.19 -3.45
CA LEU A 256 4.34 -12.26 -3.12
C LEU A 256 3.50 -12.85 -4.27
N LYS A 257 4.10 -13.13 -5.43
CA LYS A 257 3.38 -13.70 -6.57
C LYS A 257 2.95 -15.13 -6.27
N ASN A 258 1.69 -15.41 -6.53
CA ASN A 258 1.12 -16.75 -6.52
C ASN A 258 0.07 -16.85 -7.62
N GLY A 259 0.48 -16.47 -8.84
CA GLY A 259 -0.41 -16.30 -9.98
C GLY A 259 -1.26 -15.04 -9.88
N ASP A 260 -2.40 -15.10 -10.56
CA ASP A 260 -3.39 -14.01 -10.66
C ASP A 260 -4.40 -14.00 -9.50
N TRP A 261 -4.05 -14.66 -8.39
CA TRP A 261 -4.91 -14.76 -7.23
C TRP A 261 -4.79 -13.54 -6.32
N ILE A 262 -5.94 -13.09 -5.83
CA ILE A 262 -6.06 -12.02 -4.85
C ILE A 262 -7.01 -12.44 -3.73
N TYR A 263 -6.88 -11.80 -2.58
CA TYR A 263 -7.49 -12.22 -1.33
C TYR A 263 -8.27 -11.09 -0.68
N ALA A 264 -9.40 -11.39 -0.05
CA ALA A 264 -10.10 -10.48 0.84
C ALA A 264 -10.65 -11.23 2.06
N ALA A 265 -11.02 -10.49 3.10
CA ALA A 265 -11.58 -11.06 4.31
C ALA A 265 -12.71 -10.18 4.84
N TYR A 266 -13.66 -10.81 5.52
CA TYR A 266 -14.86 -10.20 6.05
C TYR A 266 -15.19 -10.78 7.42
N ASP A 267 -15.82 -9.99 8.28
CA ASP A 267 -16.36 -10.48 9.53
C ASP A 267 -17.73 -11.17 9.34
N ALA A 268 -18.31 -11.66 10.44
CA ALA A 268 -19.61 -12.33 10.42
C ALA A 268 -20.77 -11.43 9.97
N SER A 269 -20.60 -10.10 10.03
CA SER A 269 -21.55 -9.08 9.58
C SER A 269 -21.26 -8.60 8.15
N SER A 270 -20.41 -9.32 7.42
CA SER A 270 -20.00 -8.98 6.05
C SER A 270 -19.28 -7.64 5.93
N GLN A 271 -18.70 -7.11 7.01
CA GLN A 271 -17.84 -5.93 6.95
C GLN A 271 -16.42 -6.35 6.52
N PRO A 272 -15.78 -5.61 5.60
CA PRO A 272 -14.41 -5.89 5.20
C PRO A 272 -13.46 -5.85 6.40
N LEU A 273 -12.57 -6.83 6.50
CA LEU A 273 -11.54 -6.91 7.52
C LEU A 273 -10.19 -6.46 6.98
N MET A 274 -9.47 -5.73 7.83
CA MET A 274 -8.07 -5.41 7.58
C MET A 274 -7.20 -6.61 7.96
N GLU A 275 -6.58 -7.24 6.97
CA GLU A 275 -5.72 -8.40 7.17
C GLU A 275 -4.35 -8.19 6.53
N ASP A 276 -3.36 -8.90 7.06
CA ASP A 276 -2.05 -9.03 6.41
C ASP A 276 -2.14 -10.11 5.33
N PHE A 277 -2.55 -9.71 4.12
CA PHE A 277 -2.72 -10.63 2.99
C PHE A 277 -1.40 -11.19 2.45
N ALA A 278 -0.24 -10.66 2.86
CA ALA A 278 1.05 -11.30 2.57
C ALA A 278 1.12 -12.70 3.21
N LYS A 279 0.46 -12.91 4.37
CA LYS A 279 0.33 -14.24 4.99
C LYS A 279 -0.56 -15.18 4.19
N CYS A 280 -1.66 -14.67 3.61
CA CYS A 280 -2.50 -15.44 2.70
C CYS A 280 -1.67 -15.89 1.49
N ARG A 281 -0.93 -14.95 0.88
CA ARG A 281 -0.05 -15.24 -0.25
C ARG A 281 1.00 -16.28 0.08
N ALA A 282 1.79 -16.05 1.14
CA ALA A 282 2.85 -16.96 1.57
C ALA A 282 2.35 -18.38 1.88
N CYS A 283 1.15 -18.52 2.45
CA CYS A 283 0.55 -19.82 2.72
C CYS A 283 0.10 -20.57 1.45
N HIS A 284 -0.23 -19.83 0.39
CA HIS A 284 -0.69 -20.37 -0.88
C HIS A 284 0.46 -20.57 -1.90
N THR A 285 1.55 -19.80 -1.82
CA THR A 285 2.71 -19.86 -2.73
C THR A 285 3.28 -21.28 -2.94
N PRO A 286 3.42 -22.15 -1.91
CA PRO A 286 3.97 -23.50 -2.09
C PRO A 286 3.11 -24.41 -2.97
N LEU A 287 1.87 -24.02 -3.28
CA LEU A 287 0.89 -24.82 -4.01
C LEU A 287 0.84 -24.50 -5.52
N ALA A 288 1.94 -24.05 -6.11
CA ALA A 288 1.98 -23.68 -7.54
C ALA A 288 1.45 -24.78 -8.47
N GLN A 289 1.73 -26.05 -8.18
CA GLN A 289 1.24 -27.21 -8.95
C GLN A 289 -0.26 -27.48 -8.81
N LYS A 290 -0.92 -26.79 -7.87
CA LYS A 290 -2.36 -26.88 -7.57
C LYS A 290 -3.06 -25.55 -7.83
N ASP A 291 -2.47 -24.73 -8.71
CA ASP A 291 -2.91 -23.36 -9.00
C ASP A 291 -3.14 -22.55 -7.72
N PHE A 292 -2.26 -22.74 -6.74
CA PHE A 292 -2.26 -22.05 -5.45
C PHE A 292 -3.52 -22.30 -4.60
N VAL A 293 -4.30 -23.35 -4.85
CA VAL A 293 -5.54 -23.66 -4.12
C VAL A 293 -5.33 -24.82 -3.15
N HIS A 294 -5.58 -24.57 -1.87
CA HIS A 294 -5.57 -25.62 -0.84
C HIS A 294 -6.68 -26.64 -1.09
N ARG A 295 -6.41 -27.91 -0.76
CA ARG A 295 -7.36 -29.04 -0.92
C ARG A 295 -7.84 -29.26 -2.37
N TYR A 296 -7.05 -28.83 -3.37
CA TYR A 296 -7.29 -29.10 -4.79
C TYR A 296 -7.59 -30.57 -5.07
N ASP A 297 -6.69 -31.47 -4.64
CA ASP A 297 -6.83 -32.90 -4.94
C ASP A 297 -8.07 -33.51 -4.29
N GLU A 298 -8.36 -33.14 -3.04
CA GLU A 298 -9.54 -33.60 -2.31
C GLU A 298 -10.84 -33.17 -2.99
N TYR A 299 -10.91 -31.91 -3.46
CA TYR A 299 -12.05 -31.43 -4.24
C TYR A 299 -12.31 -32.28 -5.48
N PHE A 300 -11.28 -32.51 -6.31
CA PHE A 300 -11.45 -33.30 -7.53
C PHE A 300 -11.73 -34.78 -7.24
N GLN A 301 -11.12 -35.36 -6.20
CA GLN A 301 -11.42 -36.73 -5.76
C GLN A 301 -12.85 -36.88 -5.24
N SER A 302 -13.41 -35.85 -4.60
CA SER A 302 -14.81 -35.90 -4.13
C SER A 302 -15.81 -35.94 -5.28
N ARG A 303 -15.48 -35.32 -6.42
CA ARG A 303 -16.34 -35.22 -7.61
C ARG A 303 -16.35 -36.47 -8.48
N THR A 304 -15.35 -37.34 -8.34
CA THR A 304 -15.32 -38.64 -9.05
C THR A 304 -16.04 -39.75 -8.28
N ARG A 305 -16.39 -39.49 -7.01
CA ARG A 305 -17.12 -40.42 -6.14
C ARG A 305 -18.63 -40.17 -6.09
N MET A 306 -19.11 -39.18 -6.85
CA MET A 306 -20.53 -38.87 -7.06
C MET A 306 -20.96 -39.39 -8.43
#